data_AF-T1CJ52-F1
#
_entry.id   AF-T1CJ52-F1
#
_cell.length_a   1.000
_cell.length_b   1.000
_cell.length_c   1.000
_cell.angle_alpha   90.00
_cell.angle_beta   90.00
_cell.angle_gamma   90.00
#
_symmetry.space_group_name_H-M   'P 1'
#
loop_
_entity.id
_entity.type
_entity.pdbx_description
1 polymer ?
#
loop_
_entity_poly.entity_id
_entity_poly.type
_entity_poly.pdbx_seq_one_letter_code
_entity_poly.pdbx_strand_id
1 'polypeptide(L)'
;VFGETRYAAKSWKGRKRRVLIKAEVVRLEGREPKDNARFVVTNLKGSPRHLYKKVYCYRGDIENRIKELHHGLEIDRTSCTDFMANQLRVLLTSAAYVLMQELRLSARRGDCARAQVSTLRERLLKLGVWVERSARRIVLHLPQSFPYLDDWLRIARSVGAVPA
;
A
#
# COMPACT_ATOMS: atom_id res chain seq x y z
N VAL A 1 -3.43 4.83 -28.31
CA VAL A 1 -4.21 6.07 -28.49
C VAL A 1 -4.85 6.49 -27.17
N PHE A 2 -4.88 7.79 -26.88
CA PHE A 2 -5.64 8.38 -25.77
C PHE A 2 -6.62 9.41 -26.34
N GLY A 3 -7.87 9.36 -25.91
CA GLY A 3 -8.91 10.31 -26.33
C GLY A 3 -9.94 10.53 -25.22
N GLU A 4 -10.93 11.34 -25.49
CA GLU A 4 -12.06 11.55 -24.58
C GLU A 4 -13.35 11.84 -25.33
N THR A 5 -14.47 11.60 -24.66
CA THR A 5 -15.80 11.91 -25.18
C THR A 5 -16.79 12.22 -24.05
N ARG A 6 -17.98 12.65 -24.43
CA ARG A 6 -19.13 12.84 -23.53
C ARG A 6 -20.15 11.74 -23.84
N TYR A 7 -20.30 10.80 -22.92
CA TYR A 7 -21.14 9.61 -23.10
C TYR A 7 -22.19 9.48 -21.99
N ALA A 8 -23.36 8.94 -22.33
CA ALA A 8 -24.36 8.48 -21.38
C ALA A 8 -24.91 7.14 -21.86
N ALA A 9 -24.94 6.14 -20.98
CA ALA A 9 -25.69 4.91 -21.25
C ALA A 9 -27.19 5.22 -21.24
N LYS A 10 -28.00 4.39 -21.92
CA LYS A 10 -29.46 4.57 -21.98
C LYS A 10 -30.12 4.62 -20.59
N SER A 11 -29.56 3.92 -19.60
CA SER A 11 -30.04 3.89 -18.22
C SER A 11 -29.64 5.12 -17.38
N TRP A 12 -28.71 5.96 -17.86
CA TRP A 12 -28.25 7.14 -17.12
C TRP A 12 -29.21 8.29 -17.32
N LYS A 13 -29.98 8.65 -16.28
CA LYS A 13 -30.90 9.78 -16.34
C LYS A 13 -30.13 11.11 -16.44
N GLY A 14 -30.34 11.82 -17.56
CA GLY A 14 -30.18 13.28 -17.66
C GLY A 14 -28.79 13.86 -17.96
N ARG A 15 -27.67 13.13 -17.87
CA ARG A 15 -26.35 13.77 -18.09
C ARG A 15 -25.29 12.86 -18.73
N LYS A 16 -24.79 13.31 -19.89
CA LYS A 16 -23.53 12.81 -20.47
C LYS A 16 -22.38 13.10 -19.52
N ARG A 17 -21.59 12.08 -19.18
CA ARG A 17 -20.38 12.17 -18.37
C ARG A 17 -19.15 12.16 -19.27
N ARG A 18 -18.07 12.76 -18.80
CA ARG A 18 -16.79 12.69 -19.51
C ARG A 18 -16.22 11.29 -19.36
N VAL A 19 -15.79 10.70 -20.48
CA VAL A 19 -15.20 9.36 -20.56
C VAL A 19 -13.86 9.48 -21.25
N LEU A 20 -12.80 9.05 -20.57
CA LEU A 20 -11.48 8.89 -21.15
C LEU A 20 -11.41 7.56 -21.89
N ILE A 21 -10.75 7.56 -23.04
CA ILE A 21 -10.57 6.38 -23.88
C ILE A 21 -9.08 6.11 -23.97
N LYS A 22 -8.66 4.89 -23.61
CA LYS A 22 -7.36 4.32 -24.00
C LYS A 22 -7.64 3.18 -24.96
N ALA A 23 -7.13 3.27 -26.18
CA ALA A 23 -7.16 2.16 -27.13
C ALA A 23 -5.73 1.73 -27.46
N GLU A 24 -5.44 0.45 -27.35
CA GLU A 24 -4.17 -0.16 -27.75
C GLU A 24 -4.42 -1.57 -28.29
N VAL A 25 -3.52 -2.06 -29.13
CA VAL A 25 -3.49 -3.47 -29.54
C VAL A 25 -2.44 -4.15 -28.68
N VAL A 26 -2.86 -5.12 -27.86
CA VAL A 26 -1.95 -5.92 -27.04
C VAL A 26 -1.45 -7.07 -27.89
N ARG A 27 -0.12 -7.20 -27.96
CA ARG A 27 0.57 -8.31 -28.62
C ARG A 27 1.32 -9.09 -27.54
N LEU A 28 0.99 -10.36 -27.39
CA LEU A 28 1.66 -11.29 -26.47
C LEU A 28 2.22 -12.42 -27.31
N GLU A 29 3.42 -12.90 -26.96
CA GLU A 29 4.05 -14.02 -27.65
C GLU A 29 3.15 -15.25 -27.65
N GLY A 30 3.00 -15.90 -28.82
CA GLY A 30 2.12 -17.06 -29.00
C GLY A 30 0.62 -16.76 -28.98
N ARG A 31 0.18 -15.49 -29.07
CA ARG A 31 -1.24 -15.11 -29.12
C ARG A 31 -1.52 -14.10 -30.22
N GLU A 32 -2.68 -14.24 -30.84
CA GLU A 32 -3.18 -13.26 -31.80
C GLU A 32 -3.28 -11.86 -31.18
N PRO A 33 -2.91 -10.79 -31.92
CA PRO A 33 -3.07 -9.41 -31.46
C PRO A 33 -4.53 -9.13 -31.07
N LYS A 34 -4.72 -8.51 -29.90
CA LYS A 34 -6.06 -8.22 -29.37
C LYS A 34 -6.27 -6.74 -29.10
N ASP A 35 -7.39 -6.21 -29.57
CA ASP A 35 -7.85 -4.87 -29.24
C ASP A 35 -8.18 -4.75 -27.75
N ASN A 36 -7.62 -3.73 -27.11
CA ASN A 36 -7.77 -3.46 -25.69
C ASN A 36 -8.20 -2.01 -25.48
N ALA A 37 -9.47 -1.74 -25.76
CA ALA A 37 -10.11 -0.47 -25.44
C ALA A 37 -10.51 -0.43 -23.96
N ARG A 38 -10.12 0.63 -23.26
CA ARG A 38 -10.45 0.89 -21.86
C ARG A 38 -11.10 2.26 -21.74
N PHE A 39 -12.16 2.31 -20.94
CA PHE A 39 -12.97 3.49 -20.74
C PHE A 39 -12.96 3.88 -19.26
N VAL A 40 -12.70 5.15 -18.96
CA VAL A 40 -12.70 5.66 -17.58
C VAL A 40 -13.65 6.85 -17.49
N VAL A 41 -14.74 6.70 -16.75
CA VAL A 41 -15.66 7.80 -16.45
C VAL A 41 -15.03 8.69 -15.38
N THR A 42 -14.94 10.00 -15.62
CA THR A 42 -14.32 10.92 -14.67
C THR A 42 -14.94 12.32 -14.72
N ASN A 43 -14.90 13.04 -13.61
CA ASN A 43 -15.20 14.48 -13.53
C ASN A 43 -13.92 15.33 -13.44
N LEU A 44 -12.74 14.72 -13.36
CA LEU A 44 -11.46 15.43 -13.28
C LEU A 44 -11.17 16.17 -14.58
N LYS A 45 -10.57 17.36 -14.48
CA LYS A 45 -10.06 18.14 -15.62
C LYS A 45 -8.60 17.74 -15.90
N GLY A 46 -8.17 17.86 -17.15
CA GLY A 46 -6.80 17.54 -17.57
C GLY A 46 -6.73 16.56 -18.74
N SER A 47 -5.53 16.36 -19.29
CA SER A 47 -5.36 15.56 -20.51
C SER A 47 -5.71 14.08 -20.28
N PRO A 48 -6.37 13.41 -21.24
CA PRO A 48 -6.74 12.00 -21.10
C PRO A 48 -5.54 11.09 -20.82
N ARG A 49 -4.39 11.36 -21.45
CA ARG A 49 -3.15 10.60 -21.24
C ARG A 49 -2.63 10.74 -19.81
N HIS A 50 -2.61 11.96 -19.25
CA HIS A 50 -2.15 12.19 -17.89
C HIS A 50 -3.10 11.54 -16.88
N LEU A 51 -4.40 11.82 -16.99
CA LEU A 51 -5.40 11.28 -16.07
C LEU A 51 -5.44 9.75 -16.10
N TYR A 52 -5.32 9.14 -17.27
CA TYR A 52 -5.23 7.69 -17.35
C TYR A 52 -3.93 7.15 -16.73
N LYS A 53 -2.76 7.61 -17.19
CA LYS A 53 -1.48 7.00 -16.79
C LYS A 53 -1.03 7.33 -15.37
N LYS A 54 -1.29 8.55 -14.89
CA LYS A 54 -0.74 9.06 -13.62
C LYS A 54 -1.76 9.09 -12.49
N VAL A 55 -3.05 9.16 -12.81
CA VAL A 55 -4.11 9.17 -11.79
C VAL A 55 -4.81 7.82 -11.72
N TYR A 56 -5.41 7.36 -12.83
CA TYR A 56 -6.17 6.11 -12.84
C TYR A 56 -5.28 4.88 -12.64
N CYS A 57 -4.20 4.72 -13.41
CA CYS A 57 -3.31 3.57 -13.27
C CYS A 57 -2.59 3.52 -11.92
N TYR A 58 -2.34 4.67 -11.28
CA TYR A 58 -1.70 4.71 -9.96
C TYR A 58 -2.58 4.08 -8.87
N ARG A 59 -3.90 4.06 -9.08
CA ARG A 59 -4.83 3.31 -8.20
C ARG A 59 -4.56 1.82 -8.19
N GLY A 60 -3.86 1.27 -9.20
CA GLY A 60 -3.50 -0.15 -9.21
C GLY A 60 -2.65 -0.57 -8.01
N ASP A 61 -1.91 0.36 -7.38
CA ASP A 61 -1.15 0.03 -6.17
C ASP A 61 -2.05 -0.34 -4.99
N ILE A 62 -3.33 0.08 -4.97
CA ILE A 62 -4.26 -0.27 -3.90
C ILE A 62 -4.45 -1.78 -3.78
N GLU A 63 -4.39 -2.50 -4.91
CA GLU A 63 -4.49 -3.95 -4.94
C GLU A 63 -3.31 -4.59 -4.20
N ASN A 64 -2.11 -4.03 -4.34
CA ASN A 64 -0.94 -4.48 -3.58
C ASN A 64 -1.13 -4.19 -2.07
N ARG A 65 -1.75 -3.06 -1.71
CA ARG A 65 -2.06 -2.71 -0.31
C ARG A 65 -3.08 -3.65 0.31
N ILE A 66 -4.12 -4.01 -0.45
CA ILE A 66 -5.12 -5.01 -0.04
C ILE A 66 -4.45 -6.37 0.16
N LYS A 67 -3.58 -6.80 -0.77
CA LYS A 67 -2.79 -8.03 -0.63
C LYS A 67 -1.89 -8.04 0.59
N GLU A 68 -1.29 -6.90 0.95
CA GLU A 68 -0.51 -6.78 2.20
C GLU A 68 -1.39 -6.95 3.45
N LEU A 69 -2.61 -6.42 3.44
CA LEU A 69 -3.56 -6.59 4.55
C LEU A 69 -3.98 -8.07 4.71
N HIS A 70 -4.31 -8.73 3.60
CA HIS A 70 -4.69 -10.15 3.60
C HIS A 70 -3.50 -11.05 3.95
N HIS A 71 -2.44 -11.03 3.17
CA HIS A 71 -1.35 -12.00 3.30
C HIS A 71 -0.29 -11.59 4.32
N GLY A 72 -0.13 -10.28 4.56
CA GLY A 72 0.88 -9.76 5.48
C GLY A 72 0.39 -9.55 6.91
N LEU A 73 -0.93 -9.36 7.11
CA LEU A 73 -1.53 -9.12 8.43
C LEU A 73 -2.76 -9.98 8.74
N GLU A 74 -3.21 -10.85 7.83
CA GLU A 74 -4.35 -11.75 8.04
C GLU A 74 -5.63 -11.01 8.45
N ILE A 75 -5.96 -9.89 7.78
CA ILE A 75 -7.14 -9.08 8.12
C ILE A 75 -8.46 -9.86 8.01
N ASP A 76 -8.49 -10.90 7.17
CA ASP A 76 -9.61 -11.80 6.95
C ASP A 76 -9.69 -12.96 7.97
N ARG A 77 -8.79 -13.01 8.95
CA ARG A 77 -8.82 -14.01 10.01
C ARG A 77 -9.91 -13.73 11.06
N THR A 78 -11.10 -14.24 10.79
CA THR A 78 -12.28 -14.16 11.67
C THR A 78 -12.43 -15.41 12.55
N SER A 79 -11.45 -15.69 13.40
CA SER A 79 -11.42 -16.91 14.23
C SER A 79 -12.24 -16.81 15.53
N CYS A 80 -12.79 -15.65 15.87
CA CYS A 80 -13.63 -15.52 17.07
C CYS A 80 -15.04 -16.05 16.80
N THR A 81 -15.70 -16.53 17.86
CA THR A 81 -17.08 -17.02 17.80
C THR A 81 -18.10 -15.89 17.68
N ASP A 82 -17.76 -14.68 18.14
CA ASP A 82 -18.63 -13.49 18.12
C ASP A 82 -18.27 -12.54 16.96
N PHE A 83 -19.30 -11.96 16.33
CA PHE A 83 -19.15 -10.99 15.26
C PHE A 83 -18.46 -9.70 15.70
N MET A 84 -18.82 -9.12 16.86
CA MET A 84 -18.19 -7.92 17.41
C MET A 84 -16.71 -8.15 17.76
N ALA A 85 -16.37 -9.35 18.25
CA ALA A 85 -14.98 -9.72 18.49
C ALA A 85 -14.17 -9.75 17.19
N ASN A 86 -14.73 -10.32 16.12
CA ASN A 86 -14.11 -10.29 14.80
C ASN A 86 -14.02 -8.87 14.22
N GLN A 87 -15.03 -8.03 14.43
CA GLN A 87 -14.99 -6.62 14.02
C GLN A 87 -13.86 -5.87 14.72
N LEU A 88 -13.69 -6.06 16.04
CA LEU A 88 -12.58 -5.46 16.78
C LEU A 88 -11.22 -5.93 16.24
N ARG A 89 -11.07 -7.22 15.91
CA ARG A 89 -9.84 -7.74 15.29
C ARG A 89 -9.53 -7.04 13.97
N VAL A 90 -10.52 -6.88 13.10
CA VAL A 90 -10.36 -6.15 11.82
C VAL A 90 -9.92 -4.70 12.06
N LEU A 91 -10.51 -4.02 13.04
CA LEU A 91 -10.14 -2.65 13.40
C LEU A 91 -8.69 -2.57 13.91
N LEU A 92 -8.28 -3.47 14.81
CA LEU A 92 -6.91 -3.54 15.33
C LEU A 92 -5.90 -3.84 14.21
N THR A 93 -6.21 -4.77 13.31
CA THR A 93 -5.36 -5.08 12.15
C THR A 93 -5.25 -3.88 11.21
N SER A 94 -6.35 -3.15 10.99
CA SER A 94 -6.35 -1.93 10.18
C SER A 94 -5.49 -0.83 10.82
N ALA A 95 -5.60 -0.62 12.14
CA ALA A 95 -4.78 0.32 12.88
C ALA A 95 -3.29 -0.05 12.83
N ALA A 96 -2.97 -1.33 13.02
CA ALA A 96 -1.60 -1.83 12.87
C ALA A 96 -1.05 -1.57 11.46
N TYR A 97 -1.86 -1.79 10.42
CA TYR A 97 -1.46 -1.49 9.05
C TYR A 97 -1.10 -0.02 8.85
N VAL A 98 -1.87 0.91 9.42
CA VAL A 98 -1.56 2.35 9.39
C VAL A 98 -0.20 2.63 10.03
N LEU A 99 0.10 2.04 11.19
CA LEU A 99 1.41 2.19 11.83
C LEU A 99 2.54 1.63 10.96
N MET A 100 2.33 0.50 10.27
CA MET A 100 3.30 -0.03 9.32
C MET A 100 3.51 0.91 8.12
N GLN A 101 2.47 1.63 7.68
CA GLN A 101 2.63 2.66 6.66
C GLN A 101 3.46 3.83 7.17
N GLU A 102 3.24 4.30 8.39
CA GLU A 102 4.06 5.37 8.99
C GLU A 102 5.53 4.97 9.13
N LEU A 103 5.82 3.73 9.51
CA LEU A 103 7.19 3.20 9.52
C LEU A 103 7.81 3.22 8.11
N ARG A 104 7.05 2.85 7.09
CA ARG A 104 7.49 2.89 5.70
C ARG A 104 7.75 4.33 5.21
N LEU A 105 6.92 5.28 5.62
CA LEU A 105 7.12 6.70 5.32
C LEU A 105 8.35 7.26 6.04
N SER A 106 8.57 6.82 7.27
CA SER A 106 9.76 7.18 8.07
C SER A 106 11.04 6.59 7.45
N ALA A 107 10.93 5.45 6.78
CA ALA A 107 12.00 4.78 6.06
C ALA A 107 12.27 5.33 4.64
N ARG A 108 11.66 6.44 4.20
CA ARG A 108 11.72 6.97 2.81
C ARG A 108 13.12 7.07 2.18
N ARG A 109 14.19 7.16 3.00
CA ARG A 109 15.59 7.27 2.56
C ARG A 109 16.41 5.97 2.75
N GLY A 110 15.77 4.85 3.04
CA GLY A 110 16.43 3.54 3.23
C GLY A 110 15.76 2.42 2.45
N ASP A 111 16.22 1.19 2.66
CA ASP A 111 15.76 0.01 1.93
C ASP A 111 14.31 -0.34 2.28
N CYS A 112 13.87 0.05 3.47
CA CYS A 112 12.49 -0.14 3.94
C CYS A 112 11.48 0.84 3.32
N ALA A 113 11.89 1.84 2.51
CA ALA A 113 10.98 2.82 1.90
C ALA A 113 9.87 2.20 1.03
N ARG A 114 10.19 1.07 0.39
CA ARG A 114 9.26 0.32 -0.49
C ARG A 114 8.96 -1.08 0.04
N ALA A 115 9.38 -1.40 1.26
CA ALA A 115 9.16 -2.70 1.86
C ALA A 115 7.67 -2.97 2.08
N GLN A 116 7.30 -4.24 1.89
CA GLN A 116 5.97 -4.74 2.23
C GLN A 116 5.86 -4.94 3.74
N VAL A 117 4.63 -5.03 4.25
CA VAL A 117 4.38 -5.19 5.69
C VAL A 117 5.05 -6.43 6.28
N SER A 118 5.10 -7.55 5.56
CA SER A 118 5.83 -8.76 5.98
C SER A 118 7.32 -8.47 6.21
N THR A 119 7.98 -7.83 5.25
CA THR A 119 9.38 -7.44 5.34
C THR A 119 9.63 -6.46 6.49
N LEU A 120 8.75 -5.47 6.67
CA LEU A 120 8.85 -4.53 7.79
C LEU A 120 8.70 -5.26 9.14
N ARG A 121 7.76 -6.21 9.25
CA ARG A 121 7.60 -7.04 10.45
C ARG A 121 8.87 -7.84 10.72
N GLU A 122 9.45 -8.49 9.71
CA GLU A 122 10.68 -9.29 9.86
C GLU A 122 11.88 -8.44 10.26
N ARG A 123 12.10 -7.31 9.60
CA ARG A 123 13.29 -6.48 9.82
C ARG A 123 13.19 -5.60 11.06
N LEU A 124 12.00 -5.16 11.44
CA LEU A 124 11.84 -4.16 12.51
C LEU A 124 11.27 -4.73 13.80
N LEU A 125 10.39 -5.73 13.71
CA LEU A 125 9.59 -6.20 14.86
C LEU A 125 9.96 -7.63 15.31
N LYS A 126 10.33 -8.51 14.38
CA LYS A 126 10.77 -9.88 14.67
C LYS A 126 12.29 -9.94 14.84
N LEU A 127 12.84 -9.03 15.65
CA LEU A 127 14.25 -8.95 15.96
C LEU A 127 14.48 -9.34 17.42
N GLY A 128 15.36 -10.32 17.65
CA GLY A 128 15.85 -10.62 18.99
C GLY A 128 16.83 -9.54 19.43
N VAL A 129 16.51 -8.83 20.52
CA VAL A 129 17.36 -7.80 21.12
C VAL A 129 17.43 -8.00 22.63
N TRP A 130 18.50 -7.54 23.27
CA TRP A 130 18.53 -7.45 24.72
C TRP A 130 17.82 -6.17 25.16
N VAL A 131 16.85 -6.31 26.08
CA VAL A 131 16.00 -5.20 26.53
C VAL A 131 16.37 -4.84 27.96
N GLU A 132 16.81 -3.59 28.16
CA GLU A 132 17.06 -3.03 29.47
C GLU A 132 15.99 -2.00 29.80
N ARG A 133 15.31 -2.15 30.94
CA ARG A 133 14.23 -1.24 31.36
C ARG A 133 14.58 -0.56 32.67
N SER A 134 14.41 0.75 32.69
CA SER A 134 14.44 1.58 33.90
C SER A 134 13.12 2.30 34.11
N ALA A 135 12.99 3.08 35.19
CA ALA A 135 11.82 3.94 35.43
C ALA A 135 11.64 5.03 34.36
N ARG A 136 12.71 5.41 33.62
CA ARG A 136 12.68 6.54 32.67
C ARG A 136 12.85 6.15 31.22
N ARG A 137 13.44 4.99 30.92
CA ARG A 137 13.76 4.58 29.54
C ARG A 137 13.74 3.06 29.35
N ILE A 138 13.47 2.67 28.12
CA ILE A 138 13.69 1.33 27.57
C ILE A 138 14.85 1.45 26.60
N VAL A 139 15.90 0.65 26.80
CA VAL A 139 17.05 0.57 25.89
C VAL A 139 17.01 -0.77 25.18
N LEU A 140 17.11 -0.73 23.86
CA LEU A 140 17.18 -1.90 23.01
C LEU A 140 18.62 -2.06 22.52
N HIS A 141 19.26 -3.15 22.91
CA HIS A 141 20.62 -3.49 22.52
C HIS A 141 20.57 -4.45 21.34
N LEU A 142 20.84 -3.93 20.15
CA LEU A 142 20.80 -4.68 18.90
C LEU A 142 22.08 -5.49 18.69
N PRO A 143 22.01 -6.68 18.07
CA PRO A 143 23.20 -7.44 17.68
C PRO A 143 24.08 -6.66 16.71
N GLN A 144 25.40 -6.68 16.90
CA GLN A 144 26.35 -6.00 15.99
C GLN A 144 26.32 -6.58 14.56
N SER A 145 26.04 -7.88 14.43
CA SER A 145 25.94 -8.57 13.14
C SER A 145 24.58 -8.42 12.46
N PHE A 146 23.67 -7.59 13.00
CA PHE A 146 22.34 -7.42 12.42
C PHE A 146 22.42 -6.71 11.05
N PRO A 147 22.03 -7.37 9.93
CA PRO A 147 22.27 -6.83 8.58
C PRO A 147 21.54 -5.52 8.27
N TYR A 148 20.46 -5.21 9.00
CA TYR A 148 19.63 -4.02 8.76
C TYR A 148 19.77 -2.97 9.87
N LEU A 149 20.89 -2.99 10.63
CA LEU A 149 21.11 -2.12 11.78
C LEU A 149 21.00 -0.63 11.44
N ASP A 150 21.65 -0.18 10.38
CA ASP A 150 21.66 1.23 9.99
C ASP A 150 20.26 1.74 9.63
N ASP A 151 19.50 0.94 8.88
CA ASP A 151 18.14 1.25 8.50
C ASP A 151 17.20 1.24 9.72
N TRP A 152 17.37 0.27 10.62
CA TRP A 152 16.59 0.19 11.86
C TRP A 152 16.84 1.41 12.74
N LEU A 153 18.11 1.79 12.96
CA LEU A 153 18.48 2.96 13.77
C LEU A 153 17.97 4.26 13.13
N ARG A 154 18.04 4.40 11.80
CA ARG A 154 17.51 5.56 11.09
C ARG A 154 16.01 5.70 11.30
N ILE A 155 15.26 4.60 11.16
CA ILE A 155 13.81 4.59 11.36
C ILE A 155 13.48 4.89 12.82
N ALA A 156 14.14 4.22 13.77
CA ALA A 156 13.93 4.44 15.20
C ALA A 156 14.13 5.92 15.58
N ARG A 157 15.21 6.55 15.11
CA ARG A 157 15.47 7.97 15.34
C ARG A 157 14.41 8.88 14.72
N SER A 158 13.95 8.56 13.51
CA SER A 158 12.92 9.35 12.84
C SER A 158 11.56 9.34 13.54
N VAL A 159 11.31 8.31 14.36
CA VAL A 159 10.10 8.20 15.20
C VAL A 159 10.37 8.58 16.67
N GLY A 160 11.52 9.18 16.98
CA GLY A 160 11.81 9.77 18.28
C GLY A 160 12.72 8.96 19.21
N ALA A 161 13.33 7.87 18.75
CA ALA A 161 14.32 7.16 19.57
C ALA A 161 15.62 7.98 19.71
N VAL A 162 16.16 7.99 20.93
CA VAL A 162 17.42 8.68 21.27
C VAL A 162 18.54 7.63 21.39
N PRO A 163 19.78 7.91 20.94
CA PRO A 163 20.92 7.04 21.23
C PRO A 163 21.06 6.76 22.73
N ALA A 164 21.51 5.55 23.08
CA ALA A 164 21.67 5.09 24.46
C ALA A 164 22.68 5.92 25.26
#